data_AF-A0A1I0ZEV4-F1
#
_entry.id   AF-A0A1I0ZEV4-F1
#
_cell.length_a   1.000
_cell.length_b   1.000
_cell.length_c   1.000
_cell.angle_alpha   90.00
_cell.angle_beta   90.00
_cell.angle_gamma   90.00
#
_symmetry.space_group_name_H-M   'P 1'
#
loop_
_entity.id
_entity.type
_entity.pdbx_description
1 polymer ?
#
loop_
_entity_poly.entity_id
_entity_poly.type
_entity_poly.pdbx_seq_one_letter_code
_entity_poly.pdbx_strand_id
1 'polypeptide(L)'
;MNKKCNVGGQAVIEGVMMRGEKGIATAVRTSNGNIEVSIDNNTPLNKKNKLFSLPIIRGFISLLDSLIVGIKNLNYSASFFEDGNEEPDAVDKFLNKIFKDKTDDVLIGFTLFISLCFSILLFFIAPTFIAQGFKRIGANNITLNIVEGLLRVGIFLAYILFISKMNEINRLFQYHGAEHKTIFCYENGEELNVENVKKYSRLHPRCGTNFIFLVMVISILFFSFISWNSFLYRICFRIILLPLVAGITYEIIRWLGKNDNKLTEIIAYPGLKLQELTTKEPEDDQIEVAITALKNAEGIKPKKKTIGELLSFSNKILKENNIESYVLDSQLLLGKILERDRLYLITNREEYVDLYKEEQFKKLVEKRKNKMPTKYILGESEFMGINFFVKEGVLIPRPDTEILVEKVLEITDKEKLKNICDLCCGSGAIGLSLAYLREYLVVTCVDIEDIPEEVTKENIKRLNLDSRAKFIHSNLFDNIIKENLKYEIIVSNPPYIRSDVIPTLMDDVKNYEPNIALDGGEDGLYFYKQIINESKKVLLKQGYLLFEIGYDQGNEVQDLMISAGYSEVRVLKDLAGLDRIVIGKNMAI
;
A
#
# COMPACT_ATOMS: atom_id res chain seq x y z
N MET A 1 -28.52 -26.62 5.10
CA MET A 1 -28.28 -25.34 5.82
C MET A 1 -29.18 -24.28 5.20
N ASN A 2 -29.95 -23.55 6.01
CA ASN A 2 -30.99 -22.63 5.53
C ASN A 2 -30.36 -21.50 4.69
N LYS A 3 -30.72 -21.43 3.40
CA LYS A 3 -30.46 -20.30 2.48
C LYS A 3 -31.07 -19.01 3.05
N LYS A 4 -30.33 -18.31 3.91
CA LYS A 4 -30.62 -16.95 4.35
C LYS A 4 -29.54 -16.03 3.77
N CYS A 5 -29.66 -15.71 2.49
CA CYS A 5 -28.77 -14.73 1.87
C CYS A 5 -29.62 -13.79 1.02
N ASN A 6 -30.13 -12.74 1.67
CA ASN A 6 -30.70 -11.57 0.99
C ASN A 6 -29.62 -10.50 0.86
N VAL A 7 -28.42 -10.89 0.43
CA VAL A 7 -27.36 -9.95 0.09
C VAL A 7 -27.52 -9.53 -1.37
N GLY A 8 -27.19 -8.29 -1.67
CA GLY A 8 -27.13 -7.77 -3.03
C GLY A 8 -26.21 -6.58 -3.08
N GLY A 9 -25.75 -6.20 -4.26
CA GLY A 9 -24.87 -5.06 -4.39
C GLY A 9 -25.12 -4.25 -5.65
N GLN A 10 -24.24 -3.27 -5.82
CA GLN A 10 -24.14 -2.45 -7.00
C GLN A 10 -22.70 -1.96 -7.11
N ALA A 11 -22.10 -2.07 -8.31
CA ALA A 11 -20.85 -1.40 -8.60
C ALA A 11 -21.02 0.13 -8.56
N VAL A 12 -20.00 0.81 -8.04
CA VAL A 12 -19.87 2.27 -8.04
C VAL A 12 -18.47 2.63 -8.57
N ILE A 13 -18.16 3.92 -8.73
CA ILE A 13 -16.86 4.35 -9.27
C ILE A 13 -15.77 3.87 -8.31
N GLU A 14 -14.81 3.10 -8.81
CA GLU A 14 -13.72 2.52 -8.01
C GLU A 14 -14.16 1.73 -6.76
N GLY A 15 -15.38 1.18 -6.77
CA GLY A 15 -15.96 0.62 -5.56
C GLY A 15 -17.16 -0.29 -5.74
N VAL A 16 -17.63 -0.82 -4.62
CA VAL A 16 -18.83 -1.65 -4.54
C VAL A 16 -19.67 -1.24 -3.33
N MET A 17 -20.97 -1.06 -3.58
CA MET A 17 -21.98 -0.98 -2.54
C MET A 17 -22.58 -2.36 -2.31
N MET A 18 -22.62 -2.80 -1.07
CA MET A 18 -23.24 -4.05 -0.63
C MET A 18 -24.37 -3.76 0.35
N ARG A 19 -25.48 -4.46 0.20
CA ARG A 19 -26.65 -4.44 1.09
C ARG A 19 -26.75 -5.80 1.76
N GLY A 20 -26.62 -5.81 3.08
CA GLY A 20 -26.64 -7.00 3.92
C GLY A 20 -27.75 -6.99 4.98
N GLU A 21 -27.69 -7.92 5.93
CA GLU A 21 -28.59 -7.99 7.07
C GLU A 21 -28.38 -6.86 8.07
N LYS A 22 -27.14 -6.37 8.23
CA LYS A 22 -26.80 -5.34 9.22
C LYS A 22 -26.92 -3.92 8.68
N GLY A 23 -26.80 -3.73 7.37
CA GLY A 23 -26.96 -2.43 6.74
C GLY A 23 -26.48 -2.40 5.30
N ILE A 24 -26.24 -1.20 4.81
CA ILE A 24 -25.62 -0.93 3.53
C ILE A 24 -24.19 -0.47 3.80
N ALA A 25 -23.21 -1.02 3.10
CA ALA A 25 -21.83 -0.56 3.15
C ALA A 25 -21.29 -0.34 1.75
N THR A 26 -20.63 0.79 1.54
CA THR A 26 -20.00 1.15 0.27
C THR A 26 -18.51 1.29 0.51
N ALA A 27 -17.72 0.45 -0.16
CA ALA A 27 -16.27 0.51 -0.12
C ALA A 27 -15.74 1.06 -1.44
N VAL A 28 -14.79 2.01 -1.37
CA VAL A 28 -14.19 2.70 -2.52
C VAL A 28 -12.68 2.69 -2.36
N ARG A 29 -11.95 2.33 -3.41
CA ARG A 29 -10.48 2.43 -3.42
C ARG A 29 -10.08 3.82 -3.88
N THR A 30 -9.40 4.57 -3.03
CA THR A 30 -8.92 5.93 -3.33
C THR A 30 -7.67 5.91 -4.21
N SER A 31 -7.33 7.04 -4.82
CA SER A 31 -6.11 7.21 -5.66
C SER A 31 -4.81 6.87 -4.92
N ASN A 32 -4.79 6.96 -3.58
CA ASN A 32 -3.66 6.60 -2.72
C ASN A 32 -3.57 5.09 -2.43
N GLY A 33 -4.49 4.28 -2.96
CA GLY A 33 -4.54 2.83 -2.77
C GLY A 33 -5.27 2.35 -1.51
N ASN A 34 -5.77 3.27 -0.66
CA ASN A 34 -6.52 2.94 0.56
C ASN A 34 -7.99 2.62 0.26
N ILE A 35 -8.63 1.77 1.07
CA ILE A 35 -10.07 1.46 0.95
C ILE A 35 -10.85 2.26 2.00
N GLU A 36 -11.67 3.19 1.53
CA GLU A 36 -12.60 3.97 2.35
C GLU A 36 -13.97 3.29 2.39
N VAL A 37 -14.61 3.28 3.57
CA VAL A 37 -15.90 2.59 3.76
C VAL A 37 -16.93 3.50 4.42
N SER A 38 -18.08 3.65 3.77
CA SER A 38 -19.27 4.29 4.36
C SER A 38 -20.31 3.23 4.74
N ILE A 39 -20.85 3.32 5.95
CA ILE A 39 -21.88 2.41 6.47
C ILE A 39 -23.16 3.20 6.74
N ASP A 40 -24.26 2.74 6.16
CA ASP A 40 -25.60 3.32 6.33
C ASP A 40 -26.58 2.24 6.80
N ASN A 41 -27.23 2.47 7.94
CA ASN A 41 -28.21 1.56 8.53
C ASN A 41 -29.65 1.85 8.03
N ASN A 42 -29.79 2.41 6.83
CA ASN A 42 -31.07 2.89 6.33
C ASN A 42 -32.12 1.77 6.25
N THR A 43 -33.33 2.04 6.77
CA THR A 43 -34.44 1.09 6.69
C THR A 43 -35.10 1.17 5.32
N PRO A 44 -35.21 0.04 4.57
CA PRO A 44 -35.84 0.00 3.26
C PRO A 44 -37.25 0.61 3.24
N LEU A 45 -37.60 1.36 2.18
CA LEU A 45 -38.91 2.03 2.05
C LEU A 45 -40.10 1.06 2.22
N ASN A 46 -39.99 -0.17 1.74
CA ASN A 46 -41.04 -1.19 1.84
C ASN A 46 -41.33 -1.66 3.29
N LYS A 47 -40.42 -1.41 4.24
CA LYS A 47 -40.60 -1.69 5.66
C LYS A 47 -41.21 -0.50 6.43
N LYS A 48 -41.24 0.70 5.83
CA LYS A 48 -41.79 1.91 6.47
C LYS A 48 -43.33 1.95 6.46
N ASN A 49 -43.99 1.27 5.50
CA ASN A 49 -45.45 1.24 5.41
C ASN A 49 -45.96 -0.12 4.90
N LYS A 50 -47.01 -0.67 5.52
CA LYS A 50 -47.64 -1.94 5.14
C LYS A 50 -48.18 -1.92 3.70
N LEU A 51 -48.70 -0.78 3.22
CA LEU A 51 -49.18 -0.64 1.85
C LEU A 51 -48.08 -0.84 0.80
N PHE A 52 -46.83 -0.47 1.13
CA PHE A 52 -45.67 -0.63 0.25
C PHE A 52 -45.14 -2.06 0.17
N SER A 53 -45.72 -2.98 0.95
CA SER A 53 -45.35 -4.40 0.96
C SER A 53 -46.27 -5.29 0.12
N LEU A 54 -47.36 -4.73 -0.43
CA LEU A 54 -48.29 -5.43 -1.30
C LEU A 54 -47.61 -5.94 -2.58
N PRO A 55 -47.98 -7.11 -3.13
CA PRO A 55 -47.47 -7.60 -4.41
C PRO A 55 -47.61 -6.55 -5.52
N ILE A 56 -46.69 -6.54 -6.48
CA ILE A 56 -46.59 -5.54 -7.57
C ILE A 56 -46.18 -4.14 -7.06
N ILE A 57 -46.89 -3.56 -6.09
CA ILE A 57 -46.56 -2.25 -5.51
C ILE A 57 -45.16 -2.27 -4.88
N ARG A 58 -44.84 -3.34 -4.13
CA ARG A 58 -43.52 -3.51 -3.51
C ARG A 58 -42.36 -3.52 -4.50
N GLY A 59 -42.59 -4.01 -5.72
CA GLY A 59 -41.56 -4.08 -6.75
C GLY A 59 -41.19 -2.69 -7.24
N PHE A 60 -42.20 -1.85 -7.50
CA PHE A 60 -41.99 -0.45 -7.83
C PHE A 60 -41.32 0.32 -6.69
N ILE A 61 -41.76 0.13 -5.44
CA ILE A 61 -41.12 0.79 -4.28
C ILE A 61 -39.68 0.30 -4.09
N SER A 62 -39.39 -0.98 -4.30
CA SER A 62 -38.03 -1.52 -4.22
C SER A 62 -37.12 -0.94 -5.30
N LEU A 63 -37.65 -0.68 -6.49
CA LEU A 63 -36.92 -0.01 -7.57
C LEU A 63 -36.58 1.43 -7.18
N LEU A 64 -37.55 2.19 -6.64
CA LEU A 64 -37.31 3.56 -6.15
C LEU A 64 -36.28 3.59 -5.02
N ASP A 65 -36.38 2.67 -4.05
CA ASP A 65 -35.41 2.53 -2.96
C ASP A 65 -34.00 2.27 -3.49
N SER A 66 -33.87 1.36 -4.46
CA SER A 66 -32.58 1.01 -5.07
C SER A 66 -32.01 2.17 -5.89
N LEU A 67 -32.83 2.94 -6.60
CA LEU A 67 -32.40 4.13 -7.35
C LEU A 67 -31.88 5.22 -6.42
N ILE A 68 -32.61 5.53 -5.34
CA ILE A 68 -32.21 6.56 -4.36
C ILE A 68 -30.87 6.17 -3.71
N VAL A 69 -30.75 4.92 -3.25
CA VAL A 69 -29.52 4.40 -2.65
C VAL A 69 -28.39 4.35 -3.68
N GLY A 70 -28.67 3.93 -4.91
CA GLY A 70 -27.69 3.85 -5.99
C GLY A 70 -27.10 5.22 -6.31
N ILE A 71 -27.93 6.25 -6.50
CA ILE A 71 -27.48 7.63 -6.75
C ILE A 71 -26.65 8.16 -5.59
N LYS A 72 -27.12 7.97 -4.34
CA LYS A 72 -26.38 8.41 -3.14
C LYS A 72 -24.96 7.82 -3.10
N ASN A 73 -24.83 6.52 -3.37
CA ASN A 73 -23.54 5.83 -3.29
C ASN A 73 -22.63 6.10 -4.50
N LEU A 74 -23.20 6.34 -5.69
CA LEU A 74 -22.45 6.83 -6.84
C LEU A 74 -21.84 8.21 -6.55
N ASN A 75 -22.62 9.13 -5.99
CA ASN A 75 -22.11 10.46 -5.61
C ASN A 75 -21.04 10.36 -4.52
N TYR A 76 -21.23 9.49 -3.52
CA TYR A 76 -20.20 9.22 -2.52
C TYR A 76 -18.89 8.73 -3.18
N SER A 77 -18.98 7.76 -4.10
CA SER A 77 -17.78 7.29 -4.80
C SER A 77 -17.12 8.36 -5.67
N ALA A 78 -17.92 9.18 -6.36
CA ALA A 78 -17.42 10.25 -7.22
C ALA A 78 -16.64 11.32 -6.43
N SER A 79 -17.07 11.64 -5.21
CA SER A 79 -16.43 12.65 -4.36
C SER A 79 -14.96 12.37 -4.00
N PHE A 80 -14.48 11.13 -4.15
CA PHE A 80 -13.06 10.79 -3.95
C PHE A 80 -12.18 11.08 -5.17
N PHE A 81 -12.79 11.39 -6.31
CA PHE A 81 -12.12 11.61 -7.60
C PHE A 81 -12.46 12.98 -8.20
N GLU A 82 -13.13 13.85 -7.42
CA GLU A 82 -13.27 15.26 -7.76
C GLU A 82 -11.93 15.95 -7.49
N ASP A 83 -11.14 16.16 -8.56
CA ASP A 83 -9.88 16.90 -8.49
C ASP A 83 -10.16 18.38 -8.17
N GLY A 84 -9.99 18.76 -6.89
CA GLY A 84 -10.08 20.16 -6.44
C GLY A 84 -8.98 21.09 -6.97
N ASN A 85 -8.22 20.69 -8.00
CA ASN A 85 -7.05 21.39 -8.55
C ASN A 85 -7.17 21.75 -10.04
N GLU A 86 -8.29 21.47 -10.71
CA GLU A 86 -8.52 21.97 -12.07
C GLU A 86 -8.96 23.44 -12.04
N GLU A 87 -8.31 24.30 -12.84
CA GLU A 87 -8.76 25.69 -12.99
C GLU A 87 -10.18 25.69 -13.57
N PRO A 88 -11.13 26.45 -12.97
CA PRO A 88 -12.52 26.45 -13.43
C PRO A 88 -12.59 26.93 -14.88
N ASP A 89 -13.27 26.13 -15.70
CA ASP A 89 -13.36 26.32 -17.13
C ASP A 89 -14.12 27.63 -17.46
N ALA A 90 -14.06 28.12 -18.71
CA ALA A 90 -14.74 29.38 -19.07
C ALA A 90 -16.26 29.37 -18.77
N VAL A 91 -16.86 28.17 -18.80
CA VAL A 91 -18.25 27.89 -18.44
C VAL A 91 -18.47 27.99 -16.93
N ASP A 92 -17.55 27.45 -16.13
CA ASP A 92 -17.62 27.48 -14.66
C ASP A 92 -17.48 28.90 -14.14
N LYS A 93 -16.57 29.71 -14.72
CA LYS A 93 -16.43 31.14 -14.39
C LYS A 93 -17.70 31.93 -14.73
N PHE A 94 -18.38 31.61 -15.84
CA PHE A 94 -19.64 32.24 -16.23
C PHE A 94 -20.80 31.86 -15.32
N LEU A 95 -20.94 30.58 -14.98
CA LEU A 95 -21.99 30.08 -14.10
C LEU A 95 -21.80 30.55 -12.65
N ASN A 96 -20.57 30.56 -12.13
CA ASN A 96 -20.24 31.11 -10.82
C ASN A 96 -20.59 32.60 -10.70
N LYS A 97 -20.51 33.36 -11.80
CA LYS A 97 -20.93 34.77 -11.84
C LYS A 97 -22.45 34.96 -11.74
N ILE A 98 -23.25 33.99 -12.19
CA ILE A 98 -24.72 34.07 -12.23
C ILE A 98 -25.36 33.39 -11.02
N PHE A 99 -24.86 32.23 -10.61
CA PHE A 99 -25.49 31.35 -9.61
C PHE A 99 -24.72 31.22 -8.30
N LYS A 100 -23.51 31.79 -8.20
CA LYS A 100 -22.68 31.84 -6.97
C LYS A 100 -22.56 30.47 -6.30
N ASP A 101 -23.01 30.34 -5.05
CA ASP A 101 -22.86 29.15 -4.19
C ASP A 101 -23.74 27.96 -4.63
N LYS A 102 -24.51 28.08 -5.71
CA LYS A 102 -25.38 27.03 -6.26
C LYS A 102 -24.94 26.52 -7.64
N THR A 103 -23.75 26.91 -8.10
CA THR A 103 -23.26 26.54 -9.43
C THR A 103 -23.19 25.02 -9.61
N ASP A 104 -22.68 24.29 -8.62
CA ASP A 104 -22.52 22.83 -8.68
C ASP A 104 -23.87 22.12 -8.74
N ASP A 105 -24.83 22.54 -7.91
CA ASP A 105 -26.20 22.01 -7.93
C ASP A 105 -26.90 22.25 -9.29
N VAL A 106 -26.68 23.43 -9.89
CA VAL A 106 -27.23 23.80 -11.20
C VAL A 106 -26.57 23.00 -12.32
N LEU A 107 -25.25 22.80 -12.27
CA LEU A 107 -24.50 21.99 -13.22
C LEU A 107 -24.92 20.53 -13.19
N ILE A 108 -25.07 19.95 -11.99
CA ILE A 108 -25.60 18.59 -11.81
C ILE A 108 -27.02 18.52 -12.37
N GLY A 109 -27.89 19.48 -12.02
CA GLY A 109 -29.26 19.53 -12.53
C GLY A 109 -29.34 19.62 -14.05
N PHE A 110 -28.47 20.43 -14.68
CA PHE A 110 -28.39 20.59 -16.13
C PHE A 110 -27.87 19.32 -16.82
N THR A 111 -26.81 18.71 -16.29
CA THR A 111 -26.24 17.46 -16.81
C THR A 111 -27.24 16.31 -16.73
N LEU A 112 -27.99 16.22 -15.63
CA LEU A 112 -29.09 15.27 -15.48
C LEU A 112 -30.19 15.51 -16.50
N PHE A 113 -30.56 16.77 -16.74
CA PHE A 113 -31.57 17.12 -17.76
C PHE A 113 -31.13 16.71 -19.17
N ILE A 114 -29.90 17.05 -19.57
CA ILE A 114 -29.34 16.64 -20.87
C ILE A 114 -29.33 15.12 -20.99
N SER A 115 -28.84 14.41 -19.96
CA SER A 115 -28.77 12.94 -19.95
C SER A 115 -30.16 12.31 -20.10
N LEU A 116 -31.18 12.90 -19.45
CA LEU A 116 -32.56 12.47 -19.57
C LEU A 116 -33.11 12.72 -20.98
N CYS A 117 -32.89 13.90 -21.55
CA CYS A 117 -33.29 14.22 -22.91
C CYS A 117 -32.65 13.28 -23.94
N PHE A 118 -31.34 13.02 -23.80
CA PHE A 118 -30.62 12.07 -24.65
C PHE A 118 -31.17 10.65 -24.51
N SER A 119 -31.45 10.20 -23.28
CA SER A 119 -32.05 8.89 -23.03
C SER A 119 -33.44 8.76 -23.65
N ILE A 120 -34.29 9.79 -23.54
CA ILE A 120 -35.61 9.83 -24.19
C ILE A 120 -35.46 9.79 -25.71
N LEU A 121 -34.53 10.57 -26.27
CA LEU A 121 -34.27 10.58 -27.70
C LEU A 121 -33.83 9.21 -28.20
N LEU A 122 -32.84 8.59 -27.56
CA LEU A 122 -32.21 7.36 -28.01
C LEU A 122 -33.09 6.12 -27.78
N PHE A 123 -33.74 5.99 -26.62
CA PHE A 123 -34.47 4.77 -26.24
C PHE A 123 -35.97 4.81 -26.51
N PHE A 124 -36.55 6.00 -26.69
CA PHE A 124 -37.99 6.14 -26.93
C PHE A 124 -38.30 6.72 -28.31
N ILE A 125 -37.69 7.85 -28.68
CA ILE A 125 -38.01 8.55 -29.94
C ILE A 125 -37.41 7.81 -31.13
N ALA A 126 -36.11 7.47 -31.11
CA ALA A 126 -35.42 6.85 -32.24
C ALA A 126 -36.04 5.50 -32.66
N PRO A 127 -36.33 4.53 -31.77
CA PRO A 127 -36.97 3.27 -32.17
C PRO A 127 -38.36 3.50 -32.76
N THR A 128 -39.12 4.45 -32.21
CA THR A 128 -40.46 4.81 -32.70
C THR A 128 -40.39 5.39 -34.11
N PHE A 129 -39.44 6.29 -34.36
CA PHE A 129 -39.25 6.93 -35.66
C PHE A 129 -38.81 5.91 -36.73
N ILE A 130 -37.85 5.04 -36.41
CA ILE A 130 -37.40 3.97 -37.30
C ILE A 130 -38.55 2.99 -37.60
N ALA A 131 -39.31 2.58 -36.58
CA ALA A 131 -40.45 1.69 -36.75
C ALA A 131 -41.56 2.29 -37.64
N GLN A 132 -41.80 3.61 -37.57
CA GLN A 132 -42.76 4.29 -38.46
C GLN A 132 -42.38 4.20 -39.94
N GLY A 133 -41.09 4.08 -40.28
CA GLY A 133 -40.64 3.81 -41.64
C GLY A 133 -41.24 2.52 -42.23
N PHE A 134 -41.42 1.49 -41.41
CA PHE A 134 -42.03 0.21 -41.80
C PHE A 134 -43.54 0.30 -42.03
N LYS A 135 -44.20 1.35 -41.54
CA LYS A 135 -45.64 1.60 -41.84
C LYS A 135 -45.86 1.87 -43.33
N ARG A 136 -44.86 2.46 -44.02
CA ARG A 136 -44.90 2.70 -45.47
C ARG A 136 -44.91 1.40 -46.30
N ILE A 137 -44.56 0.27 -45.69
CA ILE A 137 -44.49 -1.06 -46.31
C ILE A 137 -45.75 -1.90 -45.97
N GLY A 138 -46.75 -1.32 -45.29
CA GLY A 138 -48.05 -1.95 -45.02
C GLY A 138 -48.11 -2.83 -43.77
N ALA A 139 -47.18 -2.66 -42.81
CA ALA A 139 -47.20 -3.41 -41.55
C ALA A 139 -48.38 -3.04 -40.64
N ASN A 140 -49.03 -4.05 -40.04
CA ASN A 140 -50.10 -3.88 -39.04
C ASN A 140 -49.55 -3.30 -37.72
N ASN A 141 -50.42 -2.67 -36.92
CA ASN A 141 -50.05 -1.99 -35.67
C ASN A 141 -49.32 -2.90 -34.66
N ILE A 142 -49.67 -4.19 -34.58
CA ILE A 142 -49.01 -5.16 -33.70
C ILE A 142 -47.57 -5.41 -34.18
N THR A 143 -47.37 -5.63 -35.48
CA THR A 143 -46.06 -5.82 -36.10
C THR A 143 -45.17 -4.60 -35.87
N LEU A 144 -45.72 -3.39 -35.99
CA LEU A 144 -44.99 -2.15 -35.73
C LEU A 144 -44.54 -2.03 -34.27
N ASN A 145 -45.40 -2.39 -33.30
CA ASN A 145 -45.05 -2.40 -31.88
C ASN A 145 -43.96 -3.43 -31.56
N ILE A 146 -43.99 -4.61 -32.19
CA ILE A 146 -42.95 -5.64 -32.02
C ILE A 146 -41.62 -5.18 -32.62
N VAL A 147 -41.63 -4.62 -33.83
CA VAL A 147 -40.42 -4.09 -34.50
C VAL A 147 -39.80 -2.97 -33.66
N GLU A 148 -40.59 -2.04 -33.14
CA GLU A 148 -40.09 -1.01 -32.21
C GLU A 148 -39.44 -1.63 -30.97
N GLY A 149 -40.06 -2.67 -30.41
CA GLY A 149 -39.53 -3.41 -29.27
C GLY A 149 -38.15 -4.02 -29.56
N LEU A 150 -38.03 -4.73 -30.69
CA LEU A 150 -36.77 -5.32 -31.13
C LEU A 150 -35.70 -4.27 -31.43
N LEU A 151 -36.07 -3.17 -32.09
CA LEU A 151 -35.16 -2.04 -32.35
C LEU A 151 -34.66 -1.42 -31.03
N ARG A 152 -35.53 -1.28 -30.03
CA ARG A 152 -35.12 -0.79 -28.70
C ARG A 152 -34.11 -1.72 -28.04
N VAL A 153 -34.33 -3.04 -28.09
CA VAL A 153 -33.35 -4.02 -27.58
C VAL A 153 -32.04 -3.93 -28.35
N GLY A 154 -32.09 -3.84 -29.68
CA GLY A 154 -30.89 -3.69 -30.52
C GLY A 154 -30.10 -2.42 -30.20
N ILE A 155 -30.76 -1.27 -30.09
CA ILE A 155 -30.15 0.02 -29.73
C ILE A 155 -29.54 -0.06 -28.33
N PHE A 156 -30.22 -0.69 -27.37
CA PHE A 156 -29.71 -0.89 -26.02
C PHE A 156 -28.45 -1.75 -25.98
N LEU A 157 -28.44 -2.89 -26.68
CA LEU A 157 -27.25 -3.74 -26.76
C LEU A 157 -26.09 -3.03 -27.45
N ALA A 158 -26.36 -2.31 -28.56
CA ALA A 158 -25.35 -1.51 -29.25
C ALA A 158 -24.77 -0.40 -28.35
N TYR A 159 -25.62 0.26 -27.57
CA TYR A 159 -25.20 1.28 -26.61
C TYR A 159 -24.27 0.71 -25.54
N ILE A 160 -24.66 -0.41 -24.89
CA ILE A 160 -23.81 -1.09 -23.89
C ILE A 160 -22.46 -1.50 -24.51
N LEU A 161 -22.47 -2.07 -25.71
CA LEU A 161 -21.24 -2.45 -26.41
C LEU A 161 -20.33 -1.25 -26.68
N PHE A 162 -20.89 -0.10 -27.05
CA PHE A 162 -20.12 1.11 -27.30
C PHE A 162 -19.49 1.66 -26.01
N ILE A 163 -20.29 1.86 -24.96
CA ILE A 163 -19.77 2.41 -23.70
C ILE A 163 -18.81 1.45 -22.98
N SER A 164 -18.95 0.13 -23.18
CA SER A 164 -18.04 -0.87 -22.59
C SER A 164 -16.59 -0.75 -23.04
N LYS A 165 -16.33 0.01 -24.13
CA LYS A 165 -14.99 0.31 -24.64
C LYS A 165 -14.32 1.48 -23.92
N MET A 166 -15.06 2.25 -23.12
CA MET A 166 -14.51 3.31 -22.29
C MET A 166 -13.83 2.68 -21.06
N ASN A 167 -12.65 3.16 -20.70
CA ASN A 167 -11.84 2.56 -19.63
C ASN A 167 -12.57 2.61 -18.28
N GLU A 168 -13.24 3.73 -17.97
CA GLU A 168 -13.97 3.92 -16.71
C GLU A 168 -15.14 2.93 -16.59
N ILE A 169 -15.88 2.73 -17.69
CA ILE A 169 -17.01 1.79 -17.74
C ILE A 169 -16.51 0.35 -17.70
N ASN A 170 -15.40 0.05 -18.36
CA ASN A 170 -14.79 -1.27 -18.30
C ASN A 170 -14.42 -1.63 -16.85
N ARG A 171 -13.78 -0.69 -16.15
CA ARG A 171 -13.40 -0.82 -14.74
C ARG A 171 -14.63 -0.97 -13.83
N LEU A 172 -15.68 -0.19 -14.06
CA LEU A 172 -16.96 -0.35 -13.37
C LEU A 172 -17.57 -1.76 -13.58
N PHE A 173 -17.47 -2.33 -14.78
CA PHE A 173 -17.93 -3.70 -15.06
C PHE A 173 -17.06 -4.77 -14.39
N GLN A 174 -15.78 -4.50 -14.13
CA GLN A 174 -14.94 -5.38 -13.31
C GLN A 174 -15.39 -5.36 -11.85
N TYR A 175 -15.62 -4.18 -11.26
CA TYR A 175 -16.18 -4.06 -9.91
C TYR A 175 -17.55 -4.76 -9.77
N HIS A 176 -18.36 -4.73 -10.82
CA HIS A 176 -19.62 -5.50 -10.88
C HIS A 176 -19.36 -7.02 -10.91
N GLY A 177 -18.31 -7.47 -11.60
CA GLY A 177 -17.84 -8.85 -11.52
C GLY A 177 -17.38 -9.23 -10.11
N ALA A 178 -16.61 -8.36 -9.45
CA ALA A 178 -16.15 -8.56 -8.07
C ALA A 178 -17.32 -8.66 -7.09
N GLU A 179 -18.36 -7.84 -7.25
CA GLU A 179 -19.60 -7.90 -6.48
C GLU A 179 -20.23 -9.29 -6.56
N HIS A 180 -20.49 -9.78 -7.78
CA HIS A 180 -21.13 -11.07 -8.00
C HIS A 180 -20.33 -12.24 -7.43
N LYS A 181 -19.01 -12.28 -7.68
CA LYS A 181 -18.15 -13.34 -7.17
C LYS A 181 -18.13 -13.37 -5.64
N THR A 182 -18.08 -12.19 -5.02
CA THR A 182 -18.07 -12.04 -3.56
C THR A 182 -19.39 -12.52 -2.94
N ILE A 183 -20.52 -12.16 -3.55
CA ILE A 183 -21.84 -12.64 -3.15
C ILE A 183 -21.91 -14.17 -3.25
N PHE A 184 -21.50 -14.76 -4.37
CA PHE A 184 -21.51 -16.22 -4.51
C PHE A 184 -20.65 -16.93 -3.46
N CYS A 185 -19.45 -16.44 -3.19
CA CYS A 185 -18.58 -16.98 -2.15
C CYS A 185 -19.27 -16.98 -0.78
N TYR A 186 -19.91 -15.86 -0.43
CA TYR A 186 -20.66 -15.72 0.81
C TYR A 186 -21.83 -16.70 0.90
N GLU A 187 -22.58 -16.85 -0.19
CA GLU A 187 -23.77 -17.70 -0.24
C GLU A 187 -23.48 -19.19 -0.15
N ASN A 188 -22.27 -19.60 -0.56
CA ASN A 188 -21.77 -20.95 -0.38
C ASN A 188 -21.13 -21.17 1.01
N GLY A 189 -21.06 -20.13 1.85
CA GLY A 189 -20.53 -20.23 3.22
C GLY A 189 -19.01 -20.38 3.29
N GLU A 190 -18.30 -20.02 2.22
CA GLU A 190 -16.83 -20.02 2.21
C GLU A 190 -16.26 -18.75 2.86
N GLU A 191 -15.02 -18.84 3.34
CA GLU A 191 -14.32 -17.69 3.90
C GLU A 191 -14.08 -16.62 2.85
N LEU A 192 -14.45 -15.38 3.18
CA LEU A 192 -14.28 -14.19 2.33
C LEU A 192 -12.81 -13.73 2.26
N ASN A 193 -12.05 -14.40 1.40
CA ASN A 193 -10.70 -14.05 0.98
C ASN A 193 -10.59 -14.05 -0.56
N VAL A 194 -9.55 -13.42 -1.10
CA VAL A 194 -9.40 -13.23 -2.56
C VAL A 194 -9.34 -14.57 -3.32
N GLU A 195 -8.62 -15.56 -2.77
CA GLU A 195 -8.44 -16.87 -3.40
C GLU A 195 -9.75 -17.64 -3.57
N ASN A 196 -10.62 -17.61 -2.57
CA ASN A 196 -11.93 -18.26 -2.62
C ASN A 196 -12.88 -17.52 -3.56
N VAL A 197 -12.95 -16.18 -3.45
CA VAL A 197 -13.84 -15.37 -4.28
C VAL A 197 -13.55 -15.54 -5.78
N LYS A 198 -12.27 -15.61 -6.18
CA LYS A 198 -11.87 -15.80 -7.58
C LYS A 198 -12.50 -17.00 -8.29
N LYS A 199 -12.76 -18.09 -7.55
CA LYS A 199 -13.28 -19.36 -8.07
C LYS A 199 -14.73 -19.26 -8.56
N TYR A 200 -15.46 -18.25 -8.10
CA TYR A 200 -16.88 -18.09 -8.38
C TYR A 200 -17.15 -17.38 -9.72
N SER A 201 -18.35 -17.60 -10.27
CA SER A 201 -18.78 -16.99 -11.53
C SER A 201 -19.16 -15.52 -11.34
N ARG A 202 -18.88 -14.69 -12.35
CA ARG A 202 -19.37 -13.31 -12.44
C ARG A 202 -20.81 -13.20 -12.98
N LEU A 203 -21.48 -14.31 -13.27
CA LEU A 203 -22.84 -14.34 -13.83
C LEU A 203 -23.84 -14.75 -12.74
N HIS A 204 -24.58 -13.79 -12.21
CA HIS A 204 -25.47 -13.99 -11.07
C HIS A 204 -26.96 -13.80 -11.47
N PRO A 205 -27.86 -14.76 -11.17
CA PRO A 205 -29.24 -14.74 -11.66
C PRO A 205 -30.13 -13.63 -11.06
N ARG A 206 -29.75 -13.08 -9.89
CA ARG A 206 -30.50 -12.01 -9.20
C ARG A 206 -29.94 -10.60 -9.45
N CYS A 207 -29.06 -10.43 -10.44
CA CYS A 207 -28.50 -9.12 -10.79
C CYS A 207 -29.58 -8.16 -11.36
N GLY A 208 -29.43 -6.86 -11.10
CA GLY A 208 -30.27 -5.81 -11.66
C GLY A 208 -30.25 -5.70 -13.20
N THR A 209 -29.23 -6.22 -13.87
CA THR A 209 -29.19 -6.28 -15.35
C THR A 209 -30.21 -7.27 -15.91
N ASN A 210 -30.45 -8.38 -15.20
CA ASN A 210 -31.55 -9.29 -15.50
C ASN A 210 -32.90 -8.59 -15.31
N PHE A 211 -33.01 -7.68 -14.32
CA PHE A 211 -34.20 -6.84 -14.12
C PHE A 211 -34.45 -5.92 -15.31
N ILE A 212 -33.45 -5.17 -15.76
CA ILE A 212 -33.60 -4.25 -16.89
C ILE A 212 -34.04 -5.00 -18.16
N PHE A 213 -33.43 -6.15 -18.45
CA PHE A 213 -33.80 -6.97 -19.60
C PHE A 213 -35.25 -7.48 -19.50
N LEU A 214 -35.65 -8.03 -18.34
CA LEU A 214 -37.01 -8.51 -18.13
C LEU A 214 -38.04 -7.37 -18.22
N VAL A 215 -37.72 -6.18 -17.70
CA VAL A 215 -38.57 -4.98 -17.85
C VAL A 215 -38.77 -4.66 -19.34
N MET A 216 -37.73 -4.76 -20.16
CA MET A 216 -37.83 -4.51 -21.61
C MET A 216 -38.73 -5.56 -22.28
N VAL A 217 -38.55 -6.84 -22.01
CA VAL A 217 -39.37 -7.92 -22.58
C VAL A 217 -40.84 -7.78 -22.16
N ILE A 218 -41.09 -7.59 -20.88
CA ILE A 218 -42.45 -7.42 -20.33
C ILE A 218 -43.08 -6.14 -20.91
N SER A 219 -42.32 -5.07 -21.05
CA SER A 219 -42.78 -3.85 -21.73
C SER A 219 -43.21 -4.12 -23.17
N ILE A 220 -42.42 -4.88 -23.94
CA ILE A 220 -42.78 -5.22 -25.33
C ILE A 220 -44.09 -6.00 -25.37
N LEU A 221 -44.24 -7.02 -24.52
CA LEU A 221 -45.46 -7.81 -24.44
C LEU A 221 -46.68 -6.95 -24.06
N PHE A 222 -46.60 -6.18 -22.97
CA PHE A 222 -47.71 -5.33 -22.51
C PHE A 222 -48.10 -4.26 -23.51
N PHE A 223 -47.11 -3.55 -24.10
CA PHE A 223 -47.39 -2.48 -25.03
C PHE A 223 -47.74 -2.98 -26.45
N SER A 224 -47.52 -4.25 -26.78
CA SER A 224 -47.90 -4.81 -28.09
C SER A 224 -49.42 -4.90 -28.29
N PHE A 225 -50.18 -5.10 -27.21
CA PHE A 225 -51.64 -5.23 -27.22
C PHE A 225 -52.40 -3.90 -27.15
N ILE A 226 -51.69 -2.78 -26.96
CA ILE A 226 -52.31 -1.46 -26.82
C ILE A 226 -52.09 -0.66 -28.11
N SER A 227 -53.20 -0.21 -28.71
CA SER A 227 -53.20 0.69 -29.87
C SER A 227 -53.28 2.16 -29.43
N TRP A 228 -52.63 3.04 -30.18
CA TRP A 228 -52.53 4.47 -29.83
C TRP A 228 -52.98 5.35 -30.99
N ASN A 229 -53.78 6.37 -30.69
CA ASN A 229 -54.23 7.36 -31.68
C ASN A 229 -53.39 8.66 -31.66
N SER A 230 -52.58 8.88 -30.61
CA SER A 230 -51.74 10.08 -30.45
C SER A 230 -50.43 9.76 -29.72
N PHE A 231 -49.37 10.48 -30.09
CA PHE A 231 -48.03 10.37 -29.51
C PHE A 231 -48.00 10.73 -28.01
N LEU A 232 -48.69 11.80 -27.61
CA LEU A 232 -48.74 12.22 -26.19
C LEU A 232 -49.47 11.18 -25.33
N TYR A 233 -50.59 10.64 -25.84
CA TYR A 233 -51.35 9.59 -25.16
C TYR A 233 -50.48 8.35 -24.91
N ARG A 234 -49.64 7.98 -25.88
CA ARG A 234 -48.68 6.87 -25.76
C ARG A 234 -47.65 7.09 -24.65
N ILE A 235 -47.11 8.29 -24.52
CA ILE A 235 -46.14 8.62 -23.45
C ILE A 235 -46.82 8.54 -22.09
N CYS A 236 -47.99 9.15 -21.92
CA CYS A 236 -48.72 9.14 -20.64
C CYS A 236 -49.04 7.72 -20.17
N PHE A 237 -49.53 6.84 -21.06
CA PHE A 237 -49.82 5.45 -20.71
C PHE A 237 -48.57 4.65 -20.34
N ARG A 238 -47.44 4.90 -21.00
CA ARG A 238 -46.17 4.25 -20.66
C ARG A 238 -45.71 4.64 -19.25
N ILE A 239 -45.86 5.91 -18.86
CA ILE A 239 -45.52 6.39 -17.51
C ILE A 239 -46.45 5.76 -16.47
N ILE A 240 -47.76 5.75 -16.72
CA ILE A 240 -48.76 5.19 -15.80
C ILE A 240 -48.58 3.68 -15.60
N LEU A 241 -48.18 2.95 -16.65
CA LEU A 241 -47.99 1.50 -16.60
C LEU A 241 -46.60 1.09 -16.09
N LEU A 242 -45.66 2.01 -15.93
CA LEU A 242 -44.30 1.71 -15.45
C LEU A 242 -44.29 1.04 -14.07
N PRO A 243 -45.07 1.48 -13.06
CA PRO A 243 -45.18 0.77 -11.78
C PRO A 243 -45.67 -0.67 -11.92
N LEU A 244 -46.60 -0.94 -12.84
CA LEU A 244 -47.12 -2.28 -13.09
C LEU A 244 -46.04 -3.18 -13.71
N VAL A 245 -45.35 -2.70 -14.75
CA VAL A 245 -44.25 -3.44 -15.40
C VAL A 245 -43.13 -3.72 -14.41
N ALA A 246 -42.68 -2.72 -13.66
CA ALA A 246 -41.64 -2.87 -12.64
C ALA A 246 -42.07 -3.86 -11.53
N GLY A 247 -43.32 -3.77 -11.09
CA GLY A 247 -43.91 -4.65 -10.11
C GLY A 247 -43.93 -6.12 -10.54
N ILE A 248 -44.44 -6.40 -11.74
CA ILE A 248 -44.47 -7.76 -12.30
C ILE A 248 -43.05 -8.30 -12.50
N THR A 249 -42.14 -7.48 -13.01
CA THR A 249 -40.74 -7.88 -13.23
C THR A 249 -40.05 -8.26 -11.92
N TYR A 250 -40.29 -7.48 -10.86
CA TYR A 250 -39.76 -7.76 -9.53
C TYR A 250 -40.27 -9.10 -8.98
N GLU A 251 -41.55 -9.41 -9.16
CA GLU A 251 -42.11 -10.71 -8.74
C GLU A 251 -41.48 -11.88 -9.49
N ILE A 252 -41.22 -11.72 -10.79
CA ILE A 252 -40.54 -12.73 -11.60
C ILE A 252 -39.12 -12.96 -11.07
N ILE A 253 -38.33 -11.92 -10.81
CA ILE A 253 -36.95 -12.08 -10.29
C ILE A 253 -36.95 -12.68 -8.90
N ARG A 254 -37.88 -12.28 -8.05
CA ARG A 254 -38.04 -12.87 -6.72
C ARG A 254 -38.41 -14.36 -6.82
N TRP A 255 -39.20 -14.75 -7.81
CA TRP A 255 -39.52 -16.15 -8.09
C TRP A 255 -38.30 -16.91 -8.64
N LEU A 256 -37.51 -16.31 -9.54
CA LEU A 256 -36.23 -16.85 -10.03
C LEU A 256 -35.23 -17.08 -8.90
N GLY A 257 -35.16 -16.18 -7.92
CA GLY A 257 -34.25 -16.30 -6.77
C GLY A 257 -34.66 -17.35 -5.73
N LYS A 258 -35.92 -17.83 -5.77
CA LYS A 258 -36.46 -18.80 -4.79
C LYS A 258 -36.52 -20.22 -5.31
N ASN A 259 -36.55 -20.41 -6.62
CA ASN A 259 -36.74 -21.70 -7.24
C ASN A 259 -35.54 -22.04 -8.11
N ASP A 260 -35.21 -23.33 -8.17
CA ASP A 260 -34.10 -23.84 -8.96
C ASP A 260 -34.66 -24.96 -9.85
N ASN A 261 -35.13 -24.59 -11.04
CA ASN A 261 -35.70 -25.51 -12.01
C ASN A 261 -35.37 -25.10 -13.46
N LYS A 262 -35.59 -26.01 -14.42
CA LYS A 262 -35.29 -25.74 -15.85
C LYS A 262 -36.02 -24.50 -16.40
N LEU A 263 -37.19 -24.16 -15.87
CA LEU A 263 -37.95 -22.99 -16.31
C LEU A 263 -37.31 -21.69 -15.81
N THR A 264 -36.80 -21.66 -14.58
CA THR A 264 -36.07 -20.50 -14.05
C THR A 264 -34.77 -20.27 -14.82
N GLU A 265 -34.07 -21.32 -15.21
CA GLU A 265 -32.86 -21.23 -16.05
C GLU A 265 -33.17 -20.61 -17.42
N ILE A 266 -34.22 -21.08 -18.11
CA ILE A 266 -34.62 -20.55 -19.43
C ILE A 266 -34.96 -19.06 -19.34
N ILE A 267 -35.71 -18.65 -18.31
CA ILE A 267 -36.13 -17.25 -18.14
C ILE A 267 -34.95 -16.35 -17.74
N ALA A 268 -34.00 -16.85 -16.94
CA ALA A 268 -32.82 -16.09 -16.54
C ALA A 268 -31.73 -16.02 -17.63
N TYR A 269 -31.69 -17.00 -18.54
CA TYR A 269 -30.61 -17.15 -19.54
C TYR A 269 -30.31 -15.89 -20.36
N PRO A 270 -31.32 -15.19 -20.94
CA PRO A 270 -31.05 -13.96 -21.69
C PRO A 270 -30.40 -12.86 -20.84
N GLY A 271 -30.82 -12.73 -19.57
CA GLY A 271 -30.24 -11.78 -18.63
C GLY A 271 -28.81 -12.17 -18.21
N LEU A 272 -28.52 -13.46 -18.07
CA LEU A 272 -27.16 -13.96 -17.84
C LEU A 272 -26.24 -13.67 -19.04
N LYS A 273 -26.75 -13.82 -20.27
CA LYS A 273 -25.99 -13.44 -21.47
C LYS A 273 -25.73 -11.95 -21.56
N LEU A 274 -26.67 -11.10 -21.13
CA LEU A 274 -26.41 -9.66 -21.03
C LEU A 274 -25.28 -9.34 -20.04
N GLN A 275 -25.15 -10.11 -18.95
CA GLN A 275 -24.06 -9.95 -18.00
C GLN A 275 -22.68 -10.24 -18.61
N GLU A 276 -22.58 -11.04 -19.67
CA GLU A 276 -21.31 -11.20 -20.39
C GLU A 276 -20.78 -9.87 -20.95
N LEU A 277 -21.68 -8.91 -21.22
CA LEU A 277 -21.37 -7.56 -21.68
C LEU A 277 -21.20 -6.55 -20.53
N THR A 278 -21.97 -6.70 -19.45
CA THR A 278 -22.02 -5.73 -18.34
C THR A 278 -21.23 -6.14 -17.09
N THR A 279 -20.52 -7.27 -17.13
CA THR A 279 -19.51 -7.65 -16.14
C THR A 279 -18.20 -8.04 -16.84
N LYS A 280 -17.08 -7.84 -16.15
CA LYS A 280 -15.74 -8.25 -16.58
C LYS A 280 -15.04 -8.99 -15.44
N GLU A 281 -13.96 -9.70 -15.76
CA GLU A 281 -13.16 -10.35 -14.73
C GLU A 281 -12.46 -9.29 -13.86
N PRO A 282 -12.63 -9.34 -12.53
CA PRO A 282 -12.00 -8.40 -11.62
C PRO A 282 -10.57 -8.77 -11.29
N GLU A 283 -9.79 -7.74 -11.01
CA GLU A 283 -8.46 -7.84 -10.40
C GLU A 283 -8.56 -8.07 -8.87
N ASP A 284 -7.46 -8.50 -8.26
CA ASP A 284 -7.39 -8.87 -6.83
C ASP A 284 -7.76 -7.71 -5.91
N ASP A 285 -7.34 -6.51 -6.28
CA ASP A 285 -7.58 -5.27 -5.56
C ASP A 285 -9.07 -4.87 -5.59
N GLN A 286 -9.78 -5.16 -6.68
CA GLN A 286 -11.22 -4.95 -6.80
C GLN A 286 -12.02 -5.97 -5.98
N ILE A 287 -11.54 -7.22 -5.93
CA ILE A 287 -12.09 -8.27 -5.07
C ILE A 287 -11.95 -7.88 -3.59
N GLU A 288 -10.80 -7.34 -3.19
CA GLU A 288 -10.57 -6.86 -1.83
C GLU A 288 -11.60 -5.79 -1.40
N VAL A 289 -11.91 -4.85 -2.29
CA VAL A 289 -12.93 -3.81 -2.06
C VAL A 289 -14.31 -4.43 -1.90
N ALA A 290 -14.69 -5.37 -2.77
CA ALA A 290 -15.98 -6.06 -2.70
C ALA A 290 -16.13 -6.88 -1.40
N ILE A 291 -15.07 -7.59 -0.98
CA ILE A 291 -15.02 -8.32 0.29
C ILE A 291 -15.19 -7.35 1.46
N THR A 292 -14.51 -6.20 1.42
CA THR A 292 -14.58 -5.19 2.48
C THR A 292 -15.98 -4.61 2.60
N ALA A 293 -16.62 -4.27 1.48
CA ALA A 293 -18.01 -3.82 1.45
C ALA A 293 -18.95 -4.88 2.06
N LEU A 294 -18.84 -6.14 1.65
CA LEU A 294 -19.74 -7.19 2.13
C LEU A 294 -19.54 -7.51 3.62
N LYS A 295 -18.28 -7.60 4.08
CA LYS A 295 -17.97 -7.81 5.50
C LYS A 295 -18.59 -6.71 6.37
N ASN A 296 -18.49 -5.45 5.96
CA ASN A 296 -19.10 -4.34 6.69
C ASN A 296 -20.64 -4.37 6.63
N ALA A 297 -21.24 -4.69 5.48
CA ALA A 297 -22.69 -4.77 5.30
C ALA A 297 -23.34 -5.92 6.13
N GLU A 298 -22.62 -7.01 6.34
CA GLU A 298 -23.02 -8.14 7.20
C GLU A 298 -22.55 -7.99 8.66
N GLY A 299 -21.78 -6.95 8.97
CA GLY A 299 -21.20 -6.73 10.30
C GLY A 299 -20.16 -7.78 10.72
N ILE A 300 -19.53 -8.44 9.75
CA ILE A 300 -18.43 -9.38 9.93
C ILE A 300 -17.18 -8.58 10.23
N LYS A 301 -16.84 -8.46 11.52
CA LYS A 301 -15.60 -7.81 11.93
C LYS A 301 -14.41 -8.72 11.62
N PRO A 302 -13.33 -8.22 11.00
CA PRO A 302 -12.09 -8.97 10.88
C PRO A 302 -11.59 -9.31 12.29
N LYS A 303 -11.16 -10.56 12.48
CA LYS A 303 -10.64 -11.03 13.76
C LYS A 303 -9.29 -10.35 14.00
N LYS A 304 -9.28 -9.30 14.83
CA LYS A 304 -8.04 -8.64 15.26
C LYS A 304 -7.16 -9.68 15.95
N LYS A 305 -5.87 -9.69 15.64
CA LYS A 305 -4.90 -10.53 16.34
C LYS A 305 -4.40 -9.86 17.60
N THR A 306 -4.07 -10.65 18.60
CA THR A 306 -3.40 -10.16 19.79
C THR A 306 -1.89 -10.01 19.57
N ILE A 307 -1.22 -9.23 20.43
CA ILE A 307 0.25 -9.15 20.47
C ILE A 307 0.87 -10.56 20.52
N GLY A 308 0.32 -11.45 21.35
CA GLY A 308 0.77 -12.82 21.49
C GLY A 308 0.63 -13.66 20.21
N GLU A 309 -0.46 -13.48 19.46
CA GLU A 309 -0.68 -14.14 18.18
C GLU A 309 0.30 -13.64 17.12
N LEU A 310 0.55 -12.33 17.04
CA LEU A 310 1.52 -11.73 16.11
C LEU A 310 2.96 -12.16 16.39
N LEU A 311 3.37 -12.18 17.66
CA LEU A 311 4.70 -12.69 18.04
C LEU A 311 4.84 -14.17 17.68
N SER A 312 3.80 -14.97 17.87
CA SER A 312 3.83 -16.40 17.52
C SER A 312 3.91 -16.61 16.01
N PHE A 313 3.19 -15.80 15.23
CA PHE A 313 3.25 -15.75 13.78
C PHE A 313 4.68 -15.44 13.28
N SER A 314 5.29 -14.36 13.78
CA SER A 314 6.64 -13.95 13.38
C SER A 314 7.70 -14.96 13.80
N ASN A 315 7.63 -15.46 15.04
CA ASN A 315 8.56 -16.46 15.55
C ASN A 315 8.57 -17.72 14.67
N LYS A 316 7.39 -18.17 14.23
CA LYS A 316 7.27 -19.33 13.34
C LYS A 316 7.99 -19.08 12.02
N ILE A 317 7.67 -17.96 11.35
CA ILE A 317 8.24 -17.61 10.03
C ILE A 317 9.76 -17.47 10.11
N LEU A 318 10.26 -16.70 11.08
CA LEU A 318 11.69 -16.45 11.20
C LEU A 318 12.47 -17.70 11.59
N LYS A 319 11.90 -18.56 12.45
CA LYS A 319 12.50 -19.85 12.81
C LYS A 319 12.57 -20.80 11.62
N GLU A 320 11.50 -20.89 10.83
CA GLU A 320 11.47 -21.72 9.60
C GLU A 320 12.50 -21.26 8.56
N ASN A 321 12.93 -20.00 8.61
CA ASN A 321 13.94 -19.41 7.72
C ASN A 321 15.33 -19.32 8.38
N ASN A 322 15.62 -20.15 9.39
CA ASN A 322 16.93 -20.26 10.05
C ASN A 322 17.48 -18.91 10.56
N ILE A 323 16.63 -18.07 11.16
CA ILE A 323 17.07 -16.90 11.91
C ILE A 323 17.27 -17.33 13.36
N GLU A 324 18.51 -17.31 13.88
CA GLU A 324 18.79 -17.74 15.26
C GLU A 324 18.15 -16.81 16.30
N SER A 325 18.20 -15.50 16.07
CA SER A 325 17.65 -14.45 16.92
C SER A 325 16.12 -14.26 16.79
N TYR A 326 15.38 -15.23 16.23
CA TYR A 326 13.98 -15.07 15.81
C TYR A 326 13.05 -14.48 16.88
N VAL A 327 13.23 -14.86 18.15
CA VAL A 327 12.42 -14.34 19.28
C VAL A 327 12.70 -12.86 19.51
N LEU A 328 13.99 -12.50 19.58
CA LEU A 328 14.41 -11.13 19.83
C LEU A 328 14.02 -10.24 18.64
N ASP A 329 14.27 -10.68 17.42
CA ASP A 329 13.92 -9.96 16.20
C ASP A 329 12.41 -9.70 16.15
N SER A 330 11.58 -10.72 16.41
CA SER A 330 10.11 -10.55 16.42
C SER A 330 9.65 -9.51 17.44
N GLN A 331 10.26 -9.49 18.63
CA GLN A 331 9.96 -8.51 19.67
C GLN A 331 10.39 -7.09 19.28
N LEU A 332 11.59 -6.94 18.70
CA LEU A 332 12.09 -5.63 18.26
C LEU A 332 11.25 -5.07 17.11
N LEU A 333 10.92 -5.90 16.12
CA LEU A 333 10.10 -5.49 14.97
C LEU A 333 8.69 -5.09 15.39
N LEU A 334 8.03 -5.86 16.27
CA LEU A 334 6.72 -5.50 16.77
C LEU A 334 6.77 -4.27 17.68
N GLY A 335 7.81 -4.18 18.53
CA GLY A 335 8.04 -3.05 19.41
C GLY A 335 8.16 -1.73 18.65
N LYS A 336 8.88 -1.74 17.52
CA LYS A 336 8.96 -0.59 16.60
C LYS A 336 7.60 -0.14 16.08
N ILE A 337 6.73 -1.07 15.66
CA ILE A 337 5.40 -0.73 15.12
C ILE A 337 4.43 -0.25 16.20
N LEU A 338 4.53 -0.83 17.40
CA LEU A 338 3.66 -0.45 18.52
C LEU A 338 4.20 0.75 19.30
N GLU A 339 5.44 1.18 19.07
CA GLU A 339 6.18 2.17 19.86
C GLU A 339 6.23 1.77 21.34
N ARG A 340 6.54 0.48 21.57
CA ARG A 340 6.59 -0.14 22.90
C ARG A 340 7.88 -0.92 23.08
N ASP A 341 8.36 -0.94 24.32
CA ASP A 341 9.50 -1.76 24.68
C ASP A 341 9.14 -3.26 24.72
N ARG A 342 10.17 -4.09 24.84
CA ARG A 342 10.02 -5.55 24.91
C ARG A 342 9.23 -5.99 26.14
N LEU A 343 9.36 -5.28 27.26
CA LEU A 343 8.69 -5.62 28.52
C LEU A 343 7.17 -5.52 28.37
N TYR A 344 6.69 -4.45 27.73
CA TYR A 344 5.30 -4.24 27.41
C TYR A 344 4.72 -5.37 26.56
N LEU A 345 5.45 -5.78 25.51
CA LEU A 345 4.98 -6.86 24.61
C LEU A 345 4.85 -8.20 25.33
N ILE A 346 5.73 -8.45 26.30
CA ILE A 346 5.73 -9.69 27.09
C ILE A 346 4.58 -9.71 28.10
N THR A 347 4.26 -8.57 28.72
CA THR A 347 3.23 -8.48 29.75
C THR A 347 1.82 -8.27 29.20
N ASN A 348 1.66 -7.71 28.00
CA ASN A 348 0.36 -7.37 27.39
C ASN A 348 0.00 -8.26 26.19
N ARG A 349 0.32 -9.56 26.24
CA ARG A 349 0.13 -10.49 25.10
C ARG A 349 -1.31 -10.60 24.60
N GLU A 350 -2.30 -10.31 25.44
CA GLU A 350 -3.73 -10.41 25.10
C GLU A 350 -4.30 -9.14 24.45
N GLU A 351 -3.53 -8.06 24.38
CA GLU A 351 -3.96 -6.81 23.76
C GLU A 351 -4.13 -6.98 22.25
N TYR A 352 -5.26 -6.50 21.72
CA TYR A 352 -5.55 -6.54 20.29
C TYR A 352 -4.77 -5.46 19.54
N VAL A 353 -4.15 -5.86 18.43
CA VAL A 353 -3.45 -4.95 17.52
C VAL A 353 -4.37 -4.53 16.39
N ASP A 354 -4.27 -3.27 15.99
CA ASP A 354 -5.00 -2.76 14.85
C ASP A 354 -4.51 -3.38 13.53
N LEU A 355 -5.41 -3.57 12.56
CA LEU A 355 -5.09 -4.21 11.29
C LEU A 355 -4.00 -3.47 10.51
N TYR A 356 -3.98 -2.14 10.55
CA TYR A 356 -2.94 -1.37 9.88
C TYR A 356 -1.55 -1.68 10.47
N LYS A 357 -1.46 -1.77 11.81
CA LYS A 357 -0.24 -2.12 12.51
C LYS A 357 0.15 -3.58 12.28
N GLU A 358 -0.82 -4.50 12.20
CA GLU A 358 -0.57 -5.89 11.82
C GLU A 358 0.07 -5.99 10.43
N GLU A 359 -0.45 -5.27 9.43
CA GLU A 359 0.11 -5.29 8.07
C GLU A 359 1.50 -4.67 7.99
N GLN A 360 1.73 -3.54 8.68
CA GLN A 360 3.06 -2.95 8.81
C GLN A 360 4.06 -3.92 9.44
N PHE A 361 3.66 -4.62 10.51
CA PHE A 361 4.48 -5.62 11.17
C PHE A 361 4.84 -6.79 10.23
N LYS A 362 3.86 -7.34 9.49
CA LYS A 362 4.11 -8.41 8.50
C LYS A 362 5.14 -8.00 7.45
N LYS A 363 5.10 -6.75 6.97
CA LYS A 363 6.10 -6.22 6.02
C LYS A 363 7.52 -6.24 6.60
N LEU A 364 7.69 -5.89 7.88
CA LEU A 364 9.00 -5.96 8.55
C LEU A 364 9.46 -7.41 8.73
N VAL A 365 8.55 -8.31 9.07
CA VAL A 365 8.85 -9.76 9.19
C VAL A 365 9.31 -10.34 7.86
N GLU A 366 8.68 -9.96 6.73
CA GLU A 366 9.11 -10.40 5.41
C GLU A 366 10.51 -9.86 5.04
N LYS A 367 10.85 -8.62 5.39
CA LYS A 367 12.23 -8.13 5.24
C LYS A 367 13.23 -8.98 6.03
N ARG A 368 12.94 -9.27 7.31
CA ARG A 368 13.85 -10.05 8.16
C ARG A 368 13.96 -11.52 7.72
N LYS A 369 12.86 -12.11 7.26
CA LYS A 369 12.82 -13.45 6.66
C LYS A 369 13.80 -13.59 5.50
N ASN A 370 13.96 -12.53 4.69
CA ASN A 370 14.94 -12.49 3.60
C ASN A 370 16.38 -12.21 4.06
N LYS A 371 16.69 -12.37 5.35
CA LYS A 371 18.00 -12.14 5.98
C LYS A 371 18.44 -10.68 6.11
N MET A 372 17.62 -9.69 5.78
CA MET A 372 17.96 -8.28 6.00
C MET A 372 18.31 -8.03 7.49
N PRO A 373 19.45 -7.40 7.82
CA PRO A 373 19.84 -7.13 9.20
C PRO A 373 18.75 -6.41 10.00
N THR A 374 18.46 -6.88 11.22
CA THR A 374 17.43 -6.27 12.08
C THR A 374 17.71 -4.77 12.32
N LYS A 375 18.98 -4.38 12.44
CA LYS A 375 19.39 -2.97 12.64
C LYS A 375 19.00 -2.07 11.48
N TYR A 376 19.15 -2.51 10.23
CA TYR A 376 18.67 -1.73 9.07
C TYR A 376 17.14 -1.66 9.01
N ILE A 377 16.44 -2.74 9.40
CA ILE A 377 14.97 -2.72 9.46
C ILE A 377 14.48 -1.75 10.55
N LEU A 378 15.18 -1.71 11.69
CA LEU A 378 14.91 -0.76 12.78
C LEU A 378 15.36 0.67 12.43
N GLY A 379 16.38 0.82 11.60
CA GLY A 379 16.98 2.12 11.25
C GLY A 379 17.91 2.67 12.34
N GLU A 380 18.28 1.85 13.31
CA GLU A 380 19.10 2.25 14.45
C GLU A 380 20.00 1.11 14.94
N SER A 381 21.17 1.47 15.44
CA SER A 381 22.09 0.58 16.17
C SER A 381 22.61 1.28 17.41
N GLU A 382 22.70 0.53 18.50
CA GLU A 382 23.30 1.02 19.74
C GLU A 382 24.81 0.75 19.69
N PHE A 383 25.60 1.72 20.14
CA PHE A 383 27.06 1.67 20.25
C PHE A 383 27.51 2.67 21.33
N MET A 384 28.37 2.27 22.26
CA MET A 384 28.82 3.08 23.41
C MET A 384 27.68 3.62 24.30
N GLY A 385 26.55 2.92 24.37
CA GLY A 385 25.33 3.38 25.05
C GLY A 385 24.55 4.45 24.29
N ILE A 386 24.89 4.70 23.01
CA ILE A 386 24.32 5.75 22.16
C ILE A 386 23.59 5.09 20.99
N ASN A 387 22.38 5.56 20.67
CA ASN A 387 21.63 5.09 19.50
C ASN A 387 22.01 5.88 18.25
N PHE A 388 22.68 5.22 17.32
CA PHE A 388 23.03 5.74 16.01
C PHE A 388 21.97 5.37 14.98
N PHE A 389 21.56 6.33 14.17
CA PHE A 389 20.84 6.07 12.93
C PHE A 389 21.74 5.27 11.99
N VAL A 390 21.18 4.22 11.38
CA VAL A 390 21.86 3.40 10.37
C VAL A 390 20.89 3.07 9.23
N LYS A 391 21.43 2.90 8.02
CA LYS A 391 20.68 2.42 6.86
C LYS A 391 21.56 1.55 5.97
N GLU A 392 20.95 0.86 5.02
CA GLU A 392 21.69 0.08 4.02
C GLU A 392 22.72 0.96 3.30
N GLY A 393 23.94 0.46 3.18
CA GLY A 393 25.10 1.20 2.64
C GLY A 393 26.05 1.79 3.68
N VAL A 394 25.82 1.61 4.99
CA VAL A 394 26.85 1.81 6.04
C VAL A 394 27.10 0.53 6.83
N LEU A 395 28.35 0.29 7.24
CA LEU A 395 28.67 -0.80 8.16
C LEU A 395 27.87 -0.64 9.46
N ILE A 396 27.25 -1.71 9.94
CA ILE A 396 26.54 -1.67 11.23
C ILE A 396 27.59 -1.68 12.36
N PRO A 397 27.60 -0.71 13.28
CA PRO A 397 28.57 -0.64 14.38
C PRO A 397 28.69 -1.94 15.16
N ARG A 398 29.92 -2.37 15.44
CA ARG A 398 30.21 -3.64 16.13
C ARG A 398 30.61 -3.38 17.59
N PRO A 399 30.20 -4.23 18.54
CA PRO A 399 30.62 -4.10 19.93
C PRO A 399 32.15 -4.14 20.11
N ASP A 400 32.87 -4.94 19.33
CA ASP A 400 34.33 -5.06 19.43
C ASP A 400 35.04 -3.72 19.12
N THR A 401 34.42 -2.85 18.31
CA THR A 401 34.92 -1.51 17.97
C THR A 401 34.85 -0.54 19.17
N GLU A 402 34.06 -0.83 20.21
CA GLU A 402 33.96 0.03 21.41
C GLU A 402 35.30 0.14 22.14
N ILE A 403 36.10 -0.92 22.11
CA ILE A 403 37.44 -0.96 22.75
C ILE A 403 38.38 0.06 22.10
N LEU A 404 38.23 0.31 20.79
CA LEU A 404 39.00 1.33 20.08
C LEU A 404 38.64 2.72 20.60
N VAL A 405 37.35 3.00 20.79
CA VAL A 405 36.86 4.27 21.37
C VAL A 405 37.37 4.45 22.79
N GLU A 406 37.26 3.43 23.64
CA GLU A 406 37.78 3.46 25.01
C GLU A 406 39.27 3.80 25.05
N LYS A 407 40.05 3.20 24.14
CA LYS A 407 41.49 3.44 24.11
C LYS A 407 41.84 4.85 23.64
N VAL A 408 41.12 5.37 22.66
CA VAL A 408 41.30 6.77 22.23
C VAL A 408 40.97 7.72 23.37
N LEU A 409 39.89 7.48 24.13
CA LEU A 409 39.53 8.29 25.30
C LEU A 409 40.61 8.30 26.38
N GLU A 410 41.22 7.15 26.67
CA GLU A 410 42.35 7.06 27.62
C GLU A 410 43.52 7.96 27.19
N ILE A 411 43.85 7.96 25.90
CA ILE A 411 44.94 8.75 25.33
C ILE A 411 44.60 10.24 25.35
N THR A 412 43.40 10.63 24.92
CA THR A 412 42.98 12.03 24.92
C THR A 412 42.94 12.60 26.33
N ASP A 413 42.44 11.84 27.31
CA ASP A 413 42.34 12.29 28.70
C ASP A 413 43.72 12.44 29.35
N LYS A 414 44.66 11.55 29.03
CA LYS A 414 46.04 11.56 29.56
C LYS A 414 46.90 12.64 28.91
N GLU A 415 46.89 12.72 27.58
CA GLU A 415 47.79 13.59 26.79
C GLU A 415 47.16 14.96 26.46
N LYS A 416 45.88 15.17 26.80
CA LYS A 416 45.10 16.41 26.54
C LYS A 416 44.95 16.77 25.06
N LEU A 417 44.90 15.76 24.20
CA LEU A 417 44.67 15.90 22.76
C LEU A 417 43.19 16.17 22.46
N LYS A 418 42.91 16.96 21.44
CA LYS A 418 41.56 17.47 21.13
C LYS A 418 41.06 17.14 19.72
N ASN A 419 41.94 17.20 18.73
CA ASN A 419 41.59 17.15 17.31
C ASN A 419 41.75 15.74 16.74
N ILE A 420 40.64 15.10 16.40
CA ILE A 420 40.58 13.70 15.98
C ILE A 420 40.04 13.60 14.54
N CYS A 421 40.66 12.74 13.74
CA CYS A 421 40.14 12.28 12.46
C CYS A 421 39.66 10.83 12.60
N ASP A 422 38.37 10.60 12.36
CA ASP A 422 37.77 9.27 12.21
C ASP A 422 37.69 8.95 10.71
N LEU A 423 38.60 8.09 10.24
CA LEU A 423 38.76 7.74 8.83
C LEU A 423 38.02 6.45 8.50
N CYS A 424 37.32 6.43 7.37
CA CYS A 424 36.37 5.36 7.01
C CYS A 424 35.23 5.28 8.04
N CYS A 425 34.63 6.44 8.35
CA CYS A 425 33.76 6.59 9.52
C CYS A 425 32.43 5.85 9.42
N GLY A 426 31.95 5.51 8.21
CA GLY A 426 30.68 4.82 7.99
C GLY A 426 29.50 5.58 8.61
N SER A 427 28.93 5.06 9.70
CA SER A 427 27.85 5.71 10.44
C SER A 427 28.30 6.87 11.35
N GLY A 428 29.61 7.09 11.47
CA GLY A 428 30.24 8.00 12.43
C GLY A 428 30.35 7.43 13.85
N ALA A 429 30.20 6.11 14.02
CA ALA A 429 30.09 5.49 15.35
C ALA A 429 31.29 5.81 16.24
N ILE A 430 32.53 5.69 15.73
CA ILE A 430 33.75 5.92 16.50
C ILE A 430 33.88 7.42 16.85
N GLY A 431 33.96 8.26 15.82
CA GLY A 431 34.22 9.68 15.97
C GLY A 431 33.14 10.40 16.77
N LEU A 432 31.87 10.15 16.48
CA LEU A 432 30.78 10.83 17.17
C LEU A 432 30.61 10.34 18.61
N SER A 433 30.95 9.08 18.92
CA SER A 433 31.01 8.61 20.31
C SER A 433 32.09 9.34 21.10
N LEU A 434 33.28 9.53 20.51
CA LEU A 434 34.36 10.29 21.14
C LEU A 434 33.93 11.72 21.45
N ALA A 435 33.37 12.40 20.44
CA ALA A 435 32.82 13.73 20.64
C ALA A 435 31.77 13.68 21.77
N TYR A 436 30.71 12.88 21.64
CA TYR A 436 29.61 12.80 22.60
C TYR A 436 30.08 12.58 24.05
N LEU A 437 31.06 11.69 24.27
CA LEU A 437 31.57 11.35 25.60
C LEU A 437 32.54 12.39 26.19
N ARG A 438 33.10 13.30 25.37
CA ARG A 438 34.01 14.37 25.81
C ARG A 438 33.75 15.66 25.05
N GLU A 439 33.22 16.66 25.74
CA GLU A 439 32.85 17.96 25.17
C GLU A 439 34.02 18.74 24.54
N TYR A 440 35.26 18.49 25.00
CA TYR A 440 36.45 19.18 24.50
C TYR A 440 37.01 18.61 23.19
N LEU A 441 36.52 17.45 22.74
CA LEU A 441 36.98 16.80 21.51
C LEU A 441 36.30 17.42 20.28
N VAL A 442 37.10 17.63 19.24
CA VAL A 442 36.68 18.07 17.91
C VAL A 442 37.00 16.96 16.92
N VAL A 443 35.99 16.52 16.19
CA VAL A 443 36.07 15.32 15.36
C VAL A 443 35.78 15.66 13.90
N THR A 444 36.62 15.16 13.00
CA THR A 444 36.32 15.09 11.57
C THR A 444 36.09 13.64 11.19
N CYS A 445 34.88 13.34 10.74
CA CYS A 445 34.50 12.04 10.18
C CYS A 445 34.73 12.08 8.67
N VAL A 446 35.34 11.03 8.11
CA VAL A 446 35.79 11.01 6.71
C VAL A 446 35.40 9.70 6.07
N ASP A 447 34.74 9.77 4.92
CA ASP A 447 34.36 8.61 4.13
C ASP A 447 34.27 8.97 2.63
N ILE A 448 34.26 7.96 1.76
CA ILE A 448 34.27 8.10 0.30
C ILE A 448 32.86 8.05 -0.31
N GLU A 449 31.89 7.45 0.37
CA GLU A 449 30.55 7.22 -0.18
C GLU A 449 29.52 8.26 0.31
N ASP A 450 28.51 8.53 -0.52
CA ASP A 450 27.41 9.47 -0.22
C ASP A 450 26.51 8.97 0.93
N ILE A 451 26.37 7.65 1.09
CA ILE A 451 25.51 7.06 2.13
C ILE A 451 26.08 7.28 3.54
N PRO A 452 27.35 6.96 3.83
CA PRO A 452 28.05 7.39 5.04
C PRO A 452 27.95 8.89 5.33
N GLU A 453 28.02 9.74 4.31
CA GLU A 453 27.84 11.19 4.46
C GLU A 453 26.46 11.54 5.03
N GLU A 454 25.41 11.02 4.42
CA GLU A 454 24.04 11.26 4.87
C GLU A 454 23.82 10.75 6.30
N VAL A 455 24.25 9.51 6.57
CA VAL A 455 24.07 8.87 7.89
C VAL A 455 24.85 9.60 8.97
N THR A 456 26.11 9.94 8.71
CA THR A 456 26.96 10.62 9.68
C THR A 456 26.43 12.02 9.97
N LYS A 457 26.00 12.78 8.95
CA LYS A 457 25.38 14.11 9.14
C LYS A 457 24.08 14.04 9.94
N GLU A 458 23.25 13.04 9.67
CA GLU A 458 22.02 12.81 10.45
C GLU A 458 22.35 12.47 11.92
N ASN A 459 23.38 11.65 12.17
CA ASN A 459 23.84 11.35 13.52
C ASN A 459 24.45 12.57 14.23
N ILE A 460 25.24 13.40 13.54
CA ILE A 460 25.74 14.67 14.08
C ILE A 460 24.59 15.53 14.59
N LYS A 461 23.55 15.69 13.78
CA LYS A 461 22.36 16.48 14.13
C LYS A 461 21.58 15.86 15.28
N ARG A 462 21.32 14.54 15.25
CA ARG A 462 20.60 13.83 16.32
C ARG A 462 21.31 13.93 17.67
N LEU A 463 22.63 13.93 17.67
CA LEU A 463 23.47 14.03 18.87
C LEU A 463 23.83 15.48 19.26
N ASN A 464 23.36 16.48 18.50
CA ASN A 464 23.66 17.90 18.69
C ASN A 464 25.17 18.22 18.70
N LEU A 465 25.91 17.66 17.75
CA LEU A 465 27.37 17.78 17.65
C LEU A 465 27.85 18.76 16.57
N ASP A 466 26.96 19.52 15.92
CA ASP A 466 27.26 20.37 14.76
C ASP A 466 28.41 21.38 14.99
N SER A 467 28.64 21.80 16.22
CA SER A 467 29.70 22.78 16.57
C SER A 467 31.11 22.18 16.61
N ARG A 468 31.23 20.84 16.63
CA ARG A 468 32.49 20.14 16.95
C ARG A 468 32.64 18.78 16.29
N ALA A 469 31.69 18.37 15.46
CA ALA A 469 31.80 17.26 14.55
C ALA A 469 31.45 17.72 13.13
N LYS A 470 32.26 17.32 12.15
CA LYS A 470 31.97 17.56 10.73
C LYS A 470 32.27 16.31 9.90
N PHE A 471 31.63 16.22 8.75
CA PHE A 471 31.91 15.20 7.74
C PHE A 471 32.74 15.79 6.59
N ILE A 472 33.72 15.05 6.07
CA ILE A 472 34.44 15.37 4.84
C ILE A 472 34.32 14.17 3.89
N HIS A 473 33.76 14.41 2.71
CA HIS A 473 33.76 13.46 1.61
C HIS A 473 35.18 13.39 1.02
N SER A 474 35.87 12.25 1.13
CA SER A 474 37.27 12.11 0.69
C SER A 474 37.63 10.65 0.46
N ASN A 475 38.42 10.39 -0.58
CA ASN A 475 39.16 9.13 -0.68
C ASN A 475 40.36 9.19 0.28
N LEU A 476 40.30 8.45 1.37
CA LEU A 476 41.28 8.50 2.46
C LEU A 476 41.64 9.96 2.80
N PHE A 477 42.92 10.36 2.66
CA PHE A 477 43.39 11.69 3.04
C PHE A 477 43.41 12.72 1.90
N ASP A 478 42.93 12.42 0.69
CA ASP A 478 43.07 13.30 -0.48
C ASP A 478 42.60 14.74 -0.22
N ASN A 479 41.35 14.93 0.21
CA ASN A 479 40.81 16.27 0.48
C ASN A 479 41.39 16.87 1.76
N ILE A 480 41.77 16.04 2.73
CA ILE A 480 42.41 16.47 3.97
C ILE A 480 43.78 17.11 3.70
N ILE A 481 44.59 16.46 2.86
CA ILE A 481 45.90 16.94 2.43
C ILE A 481 45.74 18.21 1.59
N LYS A 482 44.75 18.24 0.68
CA LYS A 482 44.46 19.41 -0.16
C LYS A 482 44.07 20.64 0.66
N GLU A 483 43.30 20.45 1.74
CA GLU A 483 42.91 21.51 2.68
C GLU A 483 43.97 21.79 3.75
N ASN A 484 45.09 21.06 3.74
CA ASN A 484 46.18 21.14 4.72
C ASN A 484 45.70 21.02 6.18
N LEU A 485 44.68 20.19 6.41
CA LEU A 485 44.19 19.88 7.76
C LEU A 485 45.16 18.97 8.49
N LYS A 486 45.27 19.15 9.82
CA LYS A 486 46.17 18.38 10.68
C LYS A 486 45.43 17.88 11.92
N TYR A 487 45.80 16.70 12.39
CA TYR A 487 45.14 16.03 13.51
C TYR A 487 46.14 15.55 14.55
N GLU A 488 45.69 15.48 15.81
CA GLU A 488 46.46 14.93 16.92
C GLU A 488 46.25 13.42 17.03
N ILE A 489 45.08 12.93 16.63
CA ILE A 489 44.76 11.51 16.58
C ILE A 489 44.09 11.19 15.25
N ILE A 490 44.50 10.10 14.62
CA ILE A 490 43.78 9.46 13.54
C ILE A 490 43.35 8.09 14.06
N VAL A 491 42.06 7.81 13.95
CA VAL A 491 41.45 6.53 14.29
C VAL A 491 40.73 6.00 13.06
N SER A 492 40.77 4.69 12.83
CA SER A 492 40.07 4.08 11.71
C SER A 492 39.70 2.64 12.02
N ASN A 493 38.50 2.25 11.59
CA ASN A 493 38.13 0.85 11.36
C ASN A 493 38.04 0.65 9.84
N PRO A 494 39.18 0.46 9.15
CA PRO A 494 39.19 0.33 7.70
C PRO A 494 38.71 -1.07 7.28
N PRO A 495 38.33 -1.26 6.00
CA PRO A 495 38.07 -2.59 5.47
C PRO A 495 39.31 -3.48 5.60
N TYR A 496 39.14 -4.65 6.21
CA TYR A 496 40.27 -5.55 6.54
C TYR A 496 40.03 -7.02 6.20
N ILE A 497 38.86 -7.37 5.69
CA ILE A 497 38.52 -8.76 5.37
C ILE A 497 39.14 -9.10 4.02
N ARG A 498 39.85 -10.24 3.94
CA ARG A 498 40.38 -10.75 2.68
C ARG A 498 39.25 -11.00 1.68
N SER A 499 39.45 -10.62 0.41
CA SER A 499 38.41 -10.72 -0.62
C SER A 499 37.87 -12.15 -0.80
N ASP A 500 38.70 -13.17 -0.57
CA ASP A 500 38.34 -14.59 -0.66
C ASP A 500 37.48 -15.10 0.51
N VAL A 501 37.49 -14.41 1.65
CA VAL A 501 36.70 -14.75 2.84
C VAL A 501 35.28 -14.20 2.74
N ILE A 502 35.05 -13.09 2.03
CA ILE A 502 33.74 -12.40 1.95
C ILE A 502 32.59 -13.35 1.55
N PRO A 503 32.71 -14.24 0.55
CA PRO A 503 31.62 -15.16 0.19
C PRO A 503 31.21 -16.13 1.32
N THR A 504 32.10 -16.37 2.28
CA THR A 504 31.90 -17.27 3.42
C THR A 504 31.20 -16.62 4.61
N LEU A 505 31.05 -15.28 4.60
CA LEU A 505 30.37 -14.54 5.66
C LEU A 505 28.88 -14.90 5.75
N MET A 506 28.30 -14.55 6.89
CA MET A 506 26.87 -14.70 7.13
C MET A 506 26.05 -13.96 6.07
N ASP A 507 24.88 -14.50 5.73
CA ASP A 507 24.03 -13.97 4.65
C ASP A 507 23.54 -12.54 4.91
N ASP A 508 23.39 -12.16 6.18
CA ASP A 508 23.01 -10.79 6.55
C ASP A 508 24.17 -9.79 6.38
N VAL A 509 25.42 -10.24 6.46
CA VAL A 509 26.60 -9.41 6.19
C VAL A 509 26.86 -9.33 4.69
N LYS A 510 27.13 -10.46 4.02
CA LYS A 510 27.60 -10.44 2.63
C LYS A 510 26.58 -9.95 1.61
N ASN A 511 25.27 -10.07 1.90
CA ASN A 511 24.23 -9.67 0.96
C ASN A 511 23.70 -8.24 1.20
N TYR A 512 23.96 -7.63 2.36
CA TYR A 512 23.35 -6.35 2.73
C TYR A 512 24.33 -5.28 3.21
N GLU A 513 25.43 -5.65 3.87
CA GLU A 513 26.44 -4.66 4.26
C GLU A 513 27.32 -4.32 3.05
N PRO A 514 27.73 -3.04 2.91
CA PRO A 514 28.43 -2.58 1.71
C PRO A 514 29.79 -3.28 1.58
N ASN A 515 30.04 -3.90 0.42
CA ASN A 515 31.29 -4.63 0.16
C ASN A 515 32.53 -3.73 0.34
N ILE A 516 32.46 -2.45 -0.04
CA ILE A 516 33.53 -1.46 0.14
C ILE A 516 33.91 -1.23 1.62
N ALA A 517 33.00 -1.48 2.57
CA ALA A 517 33.30 -1.39 4.00
C ALA A 517 33.89 -2.69 4.58
N LEU A 518 33.92 -3.78 3.80
CA LEU A 518 34.37 -5.10 4.24
C LEU A 518 35.72 -5.49 3.60
N ASP A 519 35.85 -5.30 2.28
CA ASP A 519 36.95 -5.82 1.47
C ASP A 519 38.26 -5.04 1.66
N GLY A 520 39.21 -5.64 2.36
CA GLY A 520 40.56 -5.12 2.56
C GLY A 520 41.57 -5.54 1.48
N GLY A 521 41.11 -6.15 0.39
CA GLY A 521 41.95 -6.67 -0.70
C GLY A 521 42.42 -8.11 -0.48
N GLU A 522 43.36 -8.56 -1.30
CA GLU A 522 43.83 -9.96 -1.35
C GLU A 522 44.39 -10.46 0.01
N ASP A 523 45.19 -9.62 0.68
CA ASP A 523 45.77 -9.92 1.99
C ASP A 523 45.01 -9.26 3.16
N GLY A 524 43.97 -8.47 2.87
CA GLY A 524 43.26 -7.69 3.89
C GLY A 524 44.06 -6.50 4.43
N LEU A 525 45.25 -6.20 3.88
CA LEU A 525 46.16 -5.18 4.39
C LEU A 525 46.27 -3.93 3.51
N TYR A 526 45.50 -3.86 2.41
CA TYR A 526 45.58 -2.78 1.43
C TYR A 526 45.42 -1.39 2.07
N PHE A 527 44.36 -1.20 2.84
CA PHE A 527 44.05 0.09 3.46
C PHE A 527 45.05 0.45 4.56
N TYR A 528 45.52 -0.50 5.39
CA TYR A 528 46.54 -0.21 6.39
C TYR A 528 47.81 0.37 5.74
N LYS A 529 48.29 -0.22 4.64
CA LYS A 529 49.48 0.24 3.91
C LYS A 529 49.32 1.69 3.42
N GLN A 530 48.16 2.02 2.85
CA GLN A 530 47.87 3.36 2.36
C GLN A 530 47.75 4.37 3.50
N ILE A 531 46.94 4.05 4.51
CA ILE A 531 46.67 4.94 5.64
C ILE A 531 47.96 5.24 6.39
N ILE A 532 48.78 4.24 6.71
CA ILE A 532 50.06 4.41 7.43
C ILE A 532 51.05 5.32 6.68
N ASN A 533 51.04 5.28 5.34
CA ASN A 533 51.94 6.10 4.54
C ASN A 533 51.44 7.55 4.43
N GLU A 534 50.15 7.73 4.17
CA GLU A 534 49.55 9.05 3.97
C GLU A 534 49.31 9.82 5.27
N SER A 535 49.00 9.11 6.37
CA SER A 535 48.78 9.68 7.69
C SER A 535 49.94 10.57 8.14
N LYS A 536 51.19 10.26 7.75
CA LYS A 536 52.37 11.10 8.07
C LYS A 536 52.26 12.53 7.56
N LYS A 537 51.50 12.75 6.48
CA LYS A 537 51.29 14.08 5.90
C LYS A 537 50.29 14.89 6.70
N VAL A 538 49.43 14.28 7.53
CA VAL A 538 48.32 14.95 8.22
C VAL A 538 48.41 14.84 9.74
N LEU A 539 49.12 13.83 10.27
CA LEU A 539 49.27 13.59 11.69
C LEU A 539 50.34 14.51 12.28
N LEU A 540 49.99 15.23 13.34
CA LEU A 540 50.90 16.11 14.06
C LEU A 540 52.02 15.32 14.75
N LYS A 541 53.09 16.03 15.09
CA LYS A 541 54.16 15.51 15.95
C LYS A 541 53.58 15.11 17.32
N GLN A 542 54.02 13.97 17.84
CA GLN A 542 53.44 13.31 19.03
C GLN A 542 51.99 12.82 18.86
N GLY A 543 51.42 12.89 17.65
CA GLY A 543 50.09 12.39 17.37
C GLY A 543 50.02 10.87 17.32
N TYR A 544 48.82 10.31 17.46
CA TYR A 544 48.58 8.87 17.48
C TYR A 544 47.84 8.40 16.23
N LEU A 545 48.20 7.21 15.74
CA LEU A 545 47.45 6.45 14.74
C LEU A 545 46.96 5.16 15.40
N LEU A 546 45.65 4.92 15.33
CA LEU A 546 45.01 3.73 15.88
C LEU A 546 44.13 3.06 14.83
N PHE A 547 44.18 1.73 14.80
CA PHE A 547 43.38 0.90 13.92
C PHE A 547 42.58 -0.14 14.70
N GLU A 548 41.36 -0.41 14.25
CA GLU A 548 40.79 -1.76 14.41
C GLU A 548 41.42 -2.70 13.38
N ILE A 549 41.67 -3.94 13.79
CA ILE A 549 42.25 -5.01 12.96
C ILE A 549 41.47 -6.31 13.05
N GLY A 550 41.65 -7.16 12.03
CA GLY A 550 41.33 -8.59 12.12
C GLY A 550 42.20 -9.28 13.17
N TYR A 551 41.66 -10.33 13.79
CA TYR A 551 42.31 -11.01 14.92
C TYR A 551 43.65 -11.69 14.57
N ASP A 552 43.90 -11.94 13.28
CA ASP A 552 45.10 -12.56 12.75
C ASP A 552 46.12 -11.55 12.17
N GLN A 553 45.80 -10.25 12.14
CA GLN A 553 46.58 -9.22 11.45
C GLN A 553 47.50 -8.39 12.36
N GLY A 554 47.51 -8.66 13.68
CA GLY A 554 48.23 -7.88 14.69
C GLY A 554 49.70 -7.61 14.38
N ASN A 555 50.46 -8.68 14.13
CA ASN A 555 51.89 -8.58 13.86
C ASN A 555 52.19 -7.85 12.54
N GLU A 556 51.43 -8.15 11.48
CA GLU A 556 51.67 -7.57 10.16
C GLU A 556 51.40 -6.05 10.15
N VAL A 557 50.31 -5.60 10.78
CA VAL A 557 50.00 -4.17 10.90
C VAL A 557 51.00 -3.47 11.83
N GLN A 558 51.44 -4.12 12.91
CA GLN A 558 52.50 -3.60 13.78
C GLN A 558 53.81 -3.38 13.00
N ASP A 559 54.24 -4.37 12.22
CA ASP A 559 55.47 -4.30 11.43
C ASP A 559 55.40 -3.21 10.34
N LEU A 560 54.23 -3.02 9.71
CA LEU A 560 53.99 -1.93 8.76
C LEU A 560 54.16 -0.55 9.44
N MET A 561 53.60 -0.37 10.64
CA MET A 561 53.74 0.88 11.39
C MET A 561 55.19 1.15 11.81
N ILE A 562 55.89 0.13 12.33
CA ILE A 562 57.30 0.23 12.73
C ILE A 562 58.18 0.58 11.52
N SER A 563 57.98 -0.12 10.39
CA SER A 563 58.72 0.13 9.15
C SER A 563 58.47 1.53 8.59
N ALA A 564 57.26 2.06 8.83
CA ALA A 564 56.93 3.45 8.52
C ALA A 564 57.50 4.46 9.54
N GLY A 565 58.16 4.03 10.62
CA GLY A 565 58.78 4.93 11.59
C GLY A 565 57.84 5.47 12.68
N TYR A 566 56.71 4.80 12.90
CA TYR A 566 55.94 5.01 14.13
C TYR A 566 56.68 4.41 15.33
N SER A 567 56.60 5.07 16.49
CA SER A 567 57.16 4.58 17.74
C SER A 567 56.08 4.07 18.68
N GLU A 568 56.50 3.41 19.76
CA GLU A 568 55.60 2.90 20.80
C GLU A 568 54.47 2.01 20.24
N VAL A 569 54.76 1.26 19.17
CA VAL A 569 53.75 0.46 18.48
C VAL A 569 53.34 -0.73 19.34
N ARG A 570 52.04 -0.86 19.64
CA ARG A 570 51.50 -1.93 20.49
C ARG A 570 50.27 -2.54 19.85
N VAL A 571 50.14 -3.85 20.01
CA VAL A 571 48.91 -4.60 19.72
C VAL A 571 48.16 -4.78 21.02
N LEU A 572 46.89 -4.41 21.04
CA LEU A 572 45.98 -4.57 22.17
C LEU A 572 44.91 -5.59 21.83
N LYS A 573 44.48 -6.31 22.86
CA LYS A 573 43.51 -7.39 22.74
C LYS A 573 42.11 -6.91 23.11
N ASP A 574 41.11 -7.53 22.50
CA ASP A 574 39.72 -7.38 22.91
C ASP A 574 39.41 -8.16 24.20
N LEU A 575 38.16 -8.06 24.66
CA LEU A 575 37.68 -8.77 25.86
C LEU A 575 37.69 -10.30 25.68
N ALA A 576 37.71 -10.80 24.45
CA ALA A 576 37.85 -12.22 24.14
C ALA A 576 39.33 -12.68 24.10
N GLY A 577 40.28 -11.75 24.26
CA GLY A 577 41.72 -12.04 24.28
C GLY A 577 42.35 -12.16 22.88
N LEU A 578 41.63 -11.75 21.84
CA LEU A 578 42.09 -11.71 20.45
C LEU A 578 42.70 -10.34 20.14
N ASP A 579 43.68 -10.29 19.24
CA ASP A 579 44.25 -9.02 18.80
C ASP A 579 43.18 -8.19 18.10
N ARG A 580 43.05 -6.91 18.44
CA ARG A 580 41.95 -6.08 17.92
C ARG A 580 42.37 -4.67 17.55
N ILE A 581 43.35 -4.11 18.25
CA ILE A 581 43.77 -2.73 18.05
C ILE A 581 45.28 -2.68 17.86
N VAL A 582 45.73 -1.93 16.85
CA VAL A 582 47.14 -1.54 16.75
C VAL A 582 47.22 -0.03 16.91
N ILE A 583 48.11 0.41 17.80
CA ILE A 583 48.39 1.81 18.08
C ILE A 583 49.85 2.11 17.82
N GLY A 584 50.15 3.30 17.28
CA GLY A 584 51.50 3.84 17.21
C GLY A 584 51.52 5.36 17.28
N LYS A 585 52.68 5.91 17.66
CA LYS A 585 52.88 7.35 17.87
C LYS A 585 53.80 7.93 16.80
N ASN A 586 53.45 9.10 16.26
CA ASN A 586 54.28 9.81 15.29
C ASN A 586 55.36 10.63 16.00
N MET A 587 56.62 10.22 15.87
CA MET A 587 57.77 10.93 16.45
C MET A 587 58.55 11.77 15.44
N ALA A 588 58.12 11.80 14.17
CA ALA A 588 58.80 12.56 13.13
C ALA A 588 58.84 14.07 13.50
N ILE A 589 60.00 14.69 13.25
CA ILE A 589 60.29 16.11 13.52
C ILE A 589 59.70 16.99 12.44
#